data_AF-A0A9D6MZU9-F1
#
_entry.id   AF-A0A9D6MZU9-F1
#
_cell.length_a   1.000
_cell.length_b   1.000
_cell.length_c   1.000
_cell.angle_alpha   90.00
_cell.angle_beta   90.00
_cell.angle_gamma   90.00
#
_symmetry.space_group_name_H-M   'P 1'
#
loop_
_entity.id
_entity.type
_entity.pdbx_description
1 polymer ?
#
loop_
_entity_poly.entity_id
_entity_poly.type
_entity_poly.pdbx_seq_one_letter_code
_entity_poly.pdbx_strand_id
1 'polypeptide(L)'
;MNDWIPSLAALSVSLLASALAAAPYADAVIDYTPGTTAVAGYQTPDRALGEPSRVTPFGPVDSAVTPFNPPWPSSQLVSVGAGGSLTLHLGERVRDDASHLYGVDFSIFGNNGFRVVDYSVPESSWTTDGELFNFDPPGSSKVWVSENNKDYFQLVPPPGTMVAVDGLFPTDGQGSFQQPTDPRLGPSALSGRTLAGIRSAYNGSAGGAGFDLGWAQALDGTPVKLDDGIEYVRIDVLQGKVEIDGVAVVPEPAWLALFAIGGLALRSLRKRA
;
A
#
# COMPACT_ATOMS: atom_id res chain seq x y z
N MET A 1 62.75 -12.86 -20.21
CA MET A 1 62.49 -14.14 -19.52
C MET A 1 62.19 -13.82 -18.06
N ASN A 2 60.89 -13.90 -17.73
CA ASN A 2 60.21 -14.12 -16.46
C ASN A 2 60.60 -13.24 -15.24
N ASP A 3 59.75 -12.31 -14.79
CA ASP A 3 58.41 -12.43 -14.14
C ASP A 3 58.47 -12.76 -12.66
N TRP A 4 58.55 -11.77 -11.77
CA TRP A 4 58.10 -11.87 -10.37
C TRP A 4 57.53 -10.52 -9.89
N ILE A 5 56.24 -10.27 -10.17
CA ILE A 5 55.46 -9.21 -9.51
C ILE A 5 54.71 -9.87 -8.35
N PRO A 6 54.87 -9.44 -7.09
CA PRO A 6 54.09 -9.97 -5.99
C PRO A 6 52.62 -9.50 -6.13
N SER A 7 51.72 -10.48 -6.17
CA SER A 7 50.27 -10.30 -6.16
C SER A 7 49.82 -9.58 -4.90
N LEU A 8 49.47 -8.30 -5.02
CA LEU A 8 48.70 -7.55 -4.02
C LEU A 8 47.21 -7.67 -4.36
N ALA A 9 46.67 -8.88 -4.21
CA ALA A 9 45.22 -9.09 -4.14
C ALA A 9 44.77 -8.87 -2.69
N ALA A 10 44.62 -7.60 -2.30
CA ALA A 10 44.11 -7.22 -0.99
C ALA A 10 42.59 -6.95 -1.07
N LEU A 11 41.85 -7.89 -0.46
CA LEU A 11 40.60 -7.73 0.27
C LEU A 11 39.52 -6.77 -0.28
N SER A 12 38.53 -7.39 -0.91
CA SER A 12 37.12 -7.34 -0.51
C SER A 12 36.80 -6.52 0.76
N VAL A 13 36.16 -5.37 0.58
CA VAL A 13 35.12 -4.91 1.50
C VAL A 13 33.98 -4.39 0.63
N SER A 14 33.14 -5.32 0.18
CA SER A 14 31.78 -4.99 -0.23
C SER A 14 31.07 -4.49 1.02
N LEU A 15 31.06 -3.18 1.24
CA LEU A 15 30.09 -2.52 2.12
C LEU A 15 28.72 -2.64 1.44
N LEU A 16 28.18 -3.85 1.41
CA LEU A 16 26.74 -4.05 1.45
C LEU A 16 26.36 -3.57 2.84
N ALA A 17 26.10 -2.27 2.97
CA ALA A 17 25.26 -1.79 4.04
C ALA A 17 23.90 -2.46 3.81
N SER A 18 23.72 -3.64 4.41
CA SER A 18 22.40 -4.07 4.84
C SER A 18 21.98 -3.04 5.88
N ALA A 19 21.51 -1.87 5.44
CA ALA A 19 20.41 -1.26 6.15
C ALA A 19 19.40 -2.41 6.28
N LEU A 20 19.08 -2.82 7.50
CA LEU A 20 17.78 -3.42 7.71
C LEU A 20 16.83 -2.32 7.21
N ALA A 21 16.47 -2.37 5.93
CA ALA A 21 15.36 -1.60 5.44
C ALA A 21 14.21 -2.08 6.30
N ALA A 22 13.65 -1.17 7.08
CA ALA A 22 12.46 -1.49 7.82
C ALA A 22 11.40 -1.97 6.82
N ALA A 23 10.52 -2.88 7.26
CA ALA A 23 9.51 -3.41 6.36
C ALA A 23 8.69 -2.24 5.79
N PRO A 24 8.43 -2.18 4.48
CA PRO A 24 7.71 -1.07 3.83
C PRO A 24 6.20 -1.16 4.11
N TYR A 25 5.84 -1.56 5.33
CA TYR A 25 4.50 -1.88 5.77
C TYR A 25 4.28 -1.36 7.19
N ALA A 26 3.02 -1.27 7.63
CA ALA A 26 2.71 -1.02 9.03
C ALA A 26 3.31 -2.12 9.94
N ASP A 27 3.90 -1.73 11.07
CA ASP A 27 4.64 -2.66 11.95
C ASP A 27 4.19 -2.62 13.41
N ALA A 28 3.38 -1.63 13.81
CA ALA A 28 2.74 -1.62 15.12
C ALA A 28 1.34 -0.99 15.11
N VAL A 29 0.46 -1.53 15.95
CA VAL A 29 -0.82 -0.92 16.31
C VAL A 29 -0.57 0.03 17.48
N ILE A 30 -0.94 1.29 17.30
CA ILE A 30 -0.81 2.33 18.33
C ILE A 30 -2.08 2.47 19.14
N ASP A 31 -3.23 2.48 18.44
CA ASP A 31 -4.53 2.55 19.06
C ASP A 31 -5.58 1.89 18.17
N TYR A 32 -6.58 1.28 18.79
CA TYR A 32 -7.70 0.66 18.09
C TYR A 32 -8.99 0.82 18.89
N THR A 33 -9.96 1.46 18.26
CA THR A 33 -11.34 1.51 18.73
C THR A 33 -12.21 0.83 17.67
N PRO A 34 -12.85 -0.32 17.95
CA PRO A 34 -13.60 -1.06 16.94
C PRO A 34 -14.76 -0.25 16.36
N GLY A 35 -15.47 0.55 17.15
CA GLY A 35 -16.71 1.21 16.71
C GLY A 35 -17.92 0.26 16.70
N THR A 36 -19.06 0.76 16.25
CA THR A 36 -20.37 0.10 16.49
C THR A 36 -20.72 -1.00 15.48
N THR A 37 -20.21 -0.92 14.26
CA THR A 37 -20.52 -1.82 13.14
C THR A 37 -19.33 -2.71 12.76
N ALA A 38 -18.29 -2.76 13.60
CA ALA A 38 -17.16 -3.67 13.39
C ALA A 38 -17.63 -5.12 13.47
N VAL A 39 -17.18 -5.96 12.55
CA VAL A 39 -17.60 -7.36 12.49
C VAL A 39 -17.05 -8.13 13.69
N ALA A 40 -17.94 -8.79 14.44
CA ALA A 40 -17.55 -9.64 15.54
C ALA A 40 -16.61 -10.76 15.04
N GLY A 41 -15.49 -10.95 15.72
CA GLY A 41 -14.44 -11.90 15.31
C GLY A 41 -13.36 -11.33 14.40
N TYR A 42 -13.54 -10.12 13.87
CA TYR A 42 -12.54 -9.40 13.05
C TYR A 42 -11.91 -8.22 13.81
N GLN A 43 -11.92 -8.25 15.13
CA GLN A 43 -11.52 -7.09 15.97
C GLN A 43 -10.09 -7.22 16.52
N THR A 44 -9.24 -7.99 15.84
CA THR A 44 -7.83 -8.11 16.20
C THR A 44 -7.02 -7.12 15.36
N PRO A 45 -6.51 -6.01 15.91
CA PRO A 45 -5.89 -4.97 15.09
C PRO A 45 -4.55 -5.35 14.49
N ASP A 46 -3.84 -6.32 15.08
CA ASP A 46 -2.55 -6.83 14.57
C ASP A 46 -2.67 -7.45 13.16
N ARG A 47 -3.90 -7.69 12.67
CA ARG A 47 -4.16 -8.19 11.31
C ARG A 47 -3.85 -7.17 10.22
N ALA A 48 -3.78 -5.88 10.54
CA ALA A 48 -3.37 -4.84 9.59
C ALA A 48 -1.84 -4.64 9.52
N LEU A 49 -1.04 -5.45 10.21
CA LEU A 49 0.42 -5.32 10.24
C LEU A 49 1.09 -6.24 9.21
N GLY A 50 2.22 -5.78 8.69
CA GLY A 50 3.02 -6.51 7.71
C GLY A 50 2.51 -6.40 6.28
N GLU A 51 3.03 -7.28 5.43
CA GLU A 51 2.65 -7.35 4.03
C GLU A 51 1.18 -7.77 3.88
N PRO A 52 0.37 -7.09 3.03
CA PRO A 52 -0.98 -7.53 2.73
C PRO A 52 -1.04 -8.94 2.13
N SER A 53 -2.22 -9.57 2.21
CA SER A 53 -2.41 -10.96 1.88
C SER A 53 -2.20 -11.25 0.39
N ARG A 54 -1.29 -12.18 0.07
CA ARG A 54 -1.10 -12.70 -1.29
C ARG A 54 -1.94 -13.93 -1.61
N VAL A 55 -2.29 -14.68 -0.57
CA VAL A 55 -3.11 -15.90 -0.63
C VAL A 55 -4.18 -15.81 0.44
N THR A 56 -5.33 -16.45 0.21
CA THR A 56 -6.41 -16.57 1.18
C THR A 56 -6.75 -18.05 1.36
N PRO A 57 -6.93 -18.55 2.59
CA PRO A 57 -7.35 -19.93 2.84
C PRO A 57 -8.63 -20.29 2.07
N PHE A 58 -8.61 -21.40 1.33
CA PHE A 58 -9.77 -21.89 0.57
C PHE A 58 -9.90 -23.41 0.63
N GLY A 59 -10.53 -23.92 1.68
CA GLY A 59 -10.65 -25.37 1.88
C GLY A 59 -9.27 -26.01 2.12
N PRO A 60 -8.91 -27.11 1.44
CA PRO A 60 -7.64 -27.81 1.68
C PRO A 60 -6.41 -27.16 1.04
N VAL A 61 -6.58 -26.18 0.15
CA VAL A 61 -5.48 -25.50 -0.55
C VAL A 61 -5.75 -24.01 -0.57
N ASP A 62 -4.76 -23.21 -0.18
CA ASP A 62 -4.89 -21.75 -0.26
C ASP A 62 -5.10 -21.29 -1.71
N SER A 63 -5.96 -20.30 -1.89
CA SER A 63 -6.22 -19.66 -3.18
C SER A 63 -5.45 -18.34 -3.28
N ALA A 64 -5.12 -17.91 -4.49
CA ALA A 64 -4.52 -16.59 -4.69
C ALA A 64 -5.53 -15.49 -4.31
N VAL A 65 -5.04 -14.43 -3.65
CA VAL A 65 -5.80 -13.19 -3.54
C VAL A 65 -5.82 -12.54 -4.91
N THR A 66 -7.03 -12.32 -5.44
CA THR A 66 -7.22 -11.64 -6.71
C THR A 66 -8.37 -10.63 -6.61
N PRO A 67 -8.49 -9.71 -7.56
CA PRO A 67 -9.64 -8.82 -7.64
C PRO A 67 -11.01 -9.52 -7.68
N PHE A 68 -11.09 -10.83 -7.96
CA PHE A 68 -12.33 -11.63 -7.89
C PHE A 68 -12.41 -12.56 -6.67
N ASN A 69 -11.31 -12.69 -5.91
CA ASN A 69 -11.20 -13.54 -4.73
C ASN A 69 -10.35 -12.80 -3.66
N PRO A 70 -10.92 -11.83 -2.95
CA PRO A 70 -10.18 -11.00 -2.00
C PRO A 70 -9.81 -11.77 -0.71
N PRO A 71 -8.95 -11.21 0.16
CA PRO A 71 -8.78 -11.72 1.52
C PRO A 71 -10.12 -11.61 2.26
N TRP A 72 -10.44 -12.61 3.09
CA TRP A 72 -11.72 -12.68 3.80
C TRP A 72 -11.67 -13.25 5.23
N PRO A 73 -10.69 -14.08 5.68
CA PRO A 73 -10.73 -14.63 7.03
C PRO A 73 -10.30 -13.60 8.08
N SER A 74 -10.77 -13.79 9.31
CA SER A 74 -10.38 -12.95 10.46
C SER A 74 -8.90 -13.06 10.85
N SER A 75 -8.17 -14.01 10.27
CA SER A 75 -6.71 -14.11 10.41
C SER A 75 -5.95 -13.14 9.49
N GLN A 76 -6.63 -12.47 8.58
CA GLN A 76 -6.04 -11.52 7.60
C GLN A 76 -6.60 -10.11 7.75
N LEU A 77 -7.81 -9.97 8.29
CA LEU A 77 -8.52 -8.69 8.29
C LEU A 77 -8.79 -8.19 9.70
N VAL A 78 -8.67 -6.86 9.88
CA VAL A 78 -9.29 -6.14 10.99
C VAL A 78 -10.46 -5.31 10.49
N SER A 79 -11.59 -5.37 11.19
CA SER A 79 -12.78 -4.56 10.93
C SER A 79 -12.82 -3.34 11.85
N VAL A 80 -13.06 -2.17 11.26
CA VAL A 80 -13.34 -0.91 11.96
C VAL A 80 -14.73 -0.44 11.53
N GLY A 81 -15.62 -0.23 12.48
CA GLY A 81 -16.99 0.22 12.26
C GLY A 81 -17.20 1.69 12.57
N ALA A 82 -18.40 2.18 12.32
CA ALA A 82 -18.83 3.56 12.54
C ALA A 82 -18.54 4.04 13.97
N GLY A 83 -17.87 5.21 14.05
CA GLY A 83 -17.36 5.80 15.29
C GLY A 83 -16.07 5.18 15.79
N GLY A 84 -15.51 4.19 15.10
CA GLY A 84 -14.24 3.54 15.40
C GLY A 84 -13.05 4.17 14.69
N SER A 85 -11.85 3.76 15.11
CA SER A 85 -10.59 4.18 14.53
C SER A 85 -9.51 3.11 14.65
N LEU A 86 -8.56 3.12 13.72
CA LEU A 86 -7.32 2.35 13.80
C LEU A 86 -6.13 3.28 13.54
N THR A 87 -5.17 3.29 14.45
CA THR A 87 -3.90 4.02 14.30
C THR A 87 -2.75 3.03 14.21
N LEU A 88 -1.98 3.13 13.13
CA LEU A 88 -0.84 2.29 12.82
C LEU A 88 0.44 3.12 12.77
N HIS A 89 1.54 2.54 13.25
CA HIS A 89 2.88 3.02 12.95
C HIS A 89 3.40 2.31 11.69
N LEU A 90 4.09 3.06 10.84
CA LEU A 90 4.70 2.57 9.62
C LEU A 90 6.14 2.16 9.87
N GLY A 91 6.54 1.01 9.32
CA GLY A 91 7.90 0.49 9.51
C GLY A 91 8.97 1.46 9.00
N GLU A 92 8.65 2.27 7.99
CA GLU A 92 9.52 3.36 7.54
C GLU A 92 8.78 4.71 7.49
N ARG A 93 9.56 5.78 7.66
CA ARG A 93 9.07 7.15 7.52
C ARG A 93 8.72 7.41 6.05
N VAL A 94 7.48 7.82 5.81
CA VAL A 94 6.97 8.18 4.49
C VAL A 94 7.19 9.66 4.25
N ARG A 95 7.71 10.03 3.09
CA ARG A 95 7.87 11.43 2.67
C ARG A 95 6.99 11.71 1.46
N ASP A 96 6.57 12.96 1.34
CA ASP A 96 5.90 13.47 0.15
C ASP A 96 6.93 13.54 -0.98
N ASP A 97 6.78 12.69 -1.99
CA ASP A 97 7.61 12.75 -3.20
C ASP A 97 6.75 12.76 -4.47
N ALA A 98 6.72 13.92 -5.13
CA ALA A 98 6.05 14.11 -6.41
C ALA A 98 6.59 13.21 -7.55
N SER A 99 7.75 12.56 -7.35
CA SER A 99 8.31 11.59 -8.29
C SER A 99 7.73 10.18 -8.13
N HIS A 100 7.04 9.90 -7.02
CA HIS A 100 6.24 8.69 -6.86
C HIS A 100 5.16 8.62 -7.94
N LEU A 101 4.84 7.39 -8.35
CA LEU A 101 3.85 7.17 -9.40
C LEU A 101 2.49 7.75 -8.96
N TYR A 102 1.96 8.67 -9.76
CA TYR A 102 0.73 9.44 -9.46
C TYR A 102 0.81 10.36 -8.23
N GLY A 103 2.00 10.59 -7.67
CA GLY A 103 2.20 11.33 -6.42
C GLY A 103 1.77 10.57 -5.17
N VAL A 104 1.45 9.28 -5.27
CA VAL A 104 0.98 8.48 -4.13
C VAL A 104 2.17 7.99 -3.32
N ASP A 105 2.15 8.22 -2.01
CA ASP A 105 3.23 7.88 -1.08
C ASP A 105 2.97 6.60 -0.27
N PHE A 106 1.71 6.20 -0.11
CA PHE A 106 1.35 4.92 0.52
C PHE A 106 -0.03 4.43 0.06
N SER A 107 -0.29 3.14 0.26
CA SER A 107 -1.56 2.49 -0.09
C SER A 107 -2.15 1.74 1.10
N ILE A 108 -3.48 1.76 1.21
CA ILE A 108 -4.25 0.98 2.20
C ILE A 108 -5.01 -0.14 1.48
N PHE A 109 -4.85 -1.38 1.94
CA PHE A 109 -5.44 -2.58 1.36
C PHE A 109 -6.58 -3.09 2.23
N GLY A 110 -7.65 -3.58 1.58
CA GLY A 110 -8.86 -4.05 2.26
C GLY A 110 -9.38 -5.38 1.72
N ASN A 111 -10.63 -5.67 2.06
CA ASN A 111 -11.36 -6.90 1.74
C ASN A 111 -12.09 -6.83 0.38
N ASN A 112 -12.28 -5.65 -0.19
CA ASN A 112 -13.17 -5.54 -1.33
C ASN A 112 -12.72 -6.30 -2.59
N GLY A 113 -13.71 -6.79 -3.34
CA GLY A 113 -13.54 -7.54 -4.59
C GLY A 113 -14.55 -7.11 -5.66
N PHE A 114 -14.21 -7.28 -6.93
CA PHE A 114 -15.12 -7.01 -8.04
C PHE A 114 -16.20 -8.08 -8.15
N ARG A 115 -17.43 -7.61 -8.38
CA ARG A 115 -18.54 -8.48 -8.76
C ARG A 115 -18.24 -9.12 -10.12
N VAL A 116 -18.47 -10.42 -10.23
CA VAL A 116 -18.40 -11.15 -11.50
C VAL A 116 -19.76 -11.09 -12.19
N VAL A 117 -19.77 -10.83 -13.50
CA VAL A 117 -20.99 -10.71 -14.31
C VAL A 117 -21.66 -12.07 -14.56
N ASP A 118 -20.86 -13.11 -14.83
CA ASP A 118 -21.34 -14.46 -15.13
C ASP A 118 -20.47 -15.52 -14.46
N TYR A 119 -20.99 -16.16 -13.41
CA TYR A 119 -20.33 -17.25 -12.69
C TYR A 119 -20.47 -18.62 -13.39
N SER A 120 -21.24 -18.73 -14.47
CA SER A 120 -21.44 -20.00 -15.19
C SER A 120 -20.29 -20.37 -16.14
N VAL A 121 -19.41 -19.41 -16.43
CA VAL A 121 -18.19 -19.62 -17.24
C VAL A 121 -16.97 -19.88 -16.34
N PRO A 122 -15.89 -20.48 -16.89
CA PRO A 122 -14.65 -20.67 -16.13
C PRO A 122 -14.08 -19.36 -15.58
N GLU A 123 -13.40 -19.41 -14.44
CA GLU A 123 -12.81 -18.25 -13.76
C GLU A 123 -11.89 -17.41 -14.65
N SER A 124 -11.14 -18.06 -15.56
CA SER A 124 -10.30 -17.38 -16.55
C SER A 124 -11.07 -16.45 -17.50
N SER A 125 -12.39 -16.62 -17.59
CA SER A 125 -13.31 -15.87 -18.44
C SER A 125 -14.26 -14.97 -17.64
N TRP A 126 -14.14 -14.93 -16.31
CA TRP A 126 -14.89 -13.99 -15.50
C TRP A 126 -14.56 -12.56 -15.89
N THR A 127 -15.59 -11.72 -15.92
CA THR A 127 -15.50 -10.28 -16.15
C THR A 127 -16.24 -9.54 -15.04
N THR A 128 -15.87 -8.28 -14.80
CA THR A 128 -16.59 -7.38 -13.89
C THR A 128 -17.44 -6.37 -14.64
N ASP A 129 -18.50 -5.87 -14.01
CA ASP A 129 -19.21 -4.66 -14.44
C ASP A 129 -18.55 -3.36 -13.90
N GLY A 130 -17.51 -3.50 -13.09
CA GLY A 130 -16.78 -2.41 -12.43
C GLY A 130 -17.27 -2.15 -11.00
N GLU A 131 -18.34 -2.81 -10.57
CA GLU A 131 -18.87 -2.70 -9.21
C GLU A 131 -18.19 -3.69 -8.26
N LEU A 132 -18.13 -3.30 -6.99
CA LEU A 132 -17.61 -4.15 -5.93
C LEU A 132 -18.71 -5.07 -5.38
N PHE A 133 -18.33 -6.08 -4.63
CA PHE A 133 -19.27 -6.86 -3.85
C PHE A 133 -20.01 -5.96 -2.84
N ASN A 134 -21.33 -5.93 -2.91
CA ASN A 134 -22.16 -5.36 -1.84
C ASN A 134 -22.31 -6.39 -0.72
N PHE A 135 -21.28 -6.58 0.10
CA PHE A 135 -21.43 -7.34 1.34
C PHE A 135 -21.99 -6.47 2.47
N ASP A 136 -21.73 -5.17 2.45
CA ASP A 136 -22.26 -4.16 3.38
C ASP A 136 -22.26 -2.78 2.69
N PRO A 137 -23.08 -1.79 3.13
CA PRO A 137 -22.97 -0.44 2.60
C PRO A 137 -21.53 0.08 2.79
N PRO A 138 -20.91 0.70 1.77
CA PRO A 138 -19.52 1.11 1.84
C PRO A 138 -19.32 2.03 3.04
N GLY A 139 -18.31 1.72 3.85
CA GLY A 139 -17.90 2.59 4.93
C GLY A 139 -17.47 3.94 4.36
N SER A 140 -17.74 5.02 5.10
CA SER A 140 -17.07 6.29 4.83
C SER A 140 -15.99 6.47 5.89
N SER A 141 -14.78 6.80 5.44
CA SER A 141 -13.63 6.96 6.32
C SER A 141 -12.88 8.25 6.04
N LYS A 142 -12.17 8.73 7.06
CA LYS A 142 -11.14 9.76 6.91
C LYS A 142 -9.79 9.14 7.23
N VAL A 143 -8.79 9.50 6.42
CA VAL A 143 -7.40 9.14 6.68
C VAL A 143 -6.68 10.35 7.20
N TRP A 144 -5.93 10.14 8.27
CA TRP A 144 -5.10 11.14 8.93
C TRP A 144 -3.68 10.63 9.01
N VAL A 145 -2.73 11.55 8.99
CA VAL A 145 -1.31 11.24 9.12
C VAL A 145 -0.66 12.08 10.20
N SER A 146 0.38 11.55 10.80
CA SER A 146 1.15 12.25 11.84
C SER A 146 2.62 11.85 11.79
N GLU A 147 3.50 12.81 12.09
CA GLU A 147 4.92 12.56 12.33
C GLU A 147 5.16 11.96 13.72
N ASN A 148 4.34 12.34 14.70
CA ASN A 148 4.69 12.20 16.13
C ASN A 148 3.59 11.55 16.99
N ASN A 149 2.50 11.07 16.37
CA ASN A 149 1.32 10.52 17.05
C ASN A 149 0.64 11.51 18.03
N LYS A 150 0.73 12.82 17.74
CA LYS A 150 0.09 13.89 18.52
C LYS A 150 -0.64 14.85 17.61
N ASP A 151 0.03 15.34 16.58
CA ASP A 151 -0.50 16.30 15.63
C ASP A 151 -0.94 15.55 14.37
N TYR A 152 -2.24 15.54 14.09
CA TYR A 152 -2.83 14.82 12.97
C TYR A 152 -3.37 15.76 11.91
N PHE A 153 -3.08 15.43 10.65
CA PHE A 153 -3.53 16.15 9.47
C PHE A 153 -4.38 15.25 8.59
N GLN A 154 -5.53 15.75 8.15
CA GLN A 154 -6.44 14.96 7.32
C GLN A 154 -5.89 14.93 5.90
N LEU A 155 -5.85 13.75 5.28
CA LEU A 155 -5.64 13.66 3.83
C LEU A 155 -6.99 13.90 3.14
N VAL A 156 -7.05 14.96 2.32
CA VAL A 156 -8.26 15.33 1.58
C VAL A 156 -7.96 15.20 0.08
N PRO A 157 -8.31 14.05 -0.54
CA PRO A 157 -8.03 13.82 -1.94
C PRO A 157 -8.65 14.90 -2.84
N PRO A 158 -7.95 15.36 -3.90
CA PRO A 158 -8.50 16.33 -4.81
C PRO A 158 -9.67 15.75 -5.63
N PRO A 159 -10.55 16.60 -6.18
CA PRO A 159 -11.66 16.15 -7.02
C PRO A 159 -11.18 15.30 -8.21
N GLY A 160 -11.89 14.20 -8.48
CA GLY A 160 -11.56 13.28 -9.57
C GLY A 160 -10.63 12.12 -9.16
N THR A 161 -10.17 12.10 -7.92
CA THR A 161 -9.40 10.99 -7.33
C THR A 161 -10.36 9.96 -6.72
N MET A 162 -10.25 8.70 -7.15
CA MET A 162 -11.02 7.55 -6.67
C MET A 162 -10.31 6.92 -5.46
N VAL A 163 -10.47 7.53 -4.29
CA VAL A 163 -9.83 7.04 -3.05
C VAL A 163 -10.87 6.85 -1.97
N ALA A 164 -10.98 5.61 -1.50
CA ALA A 164 -11.77 5.22 -0.33
C ALA A 164 -11.08 4.02 0.31
N VAL A 165 -10.90 4.04 1.64
CA VAL A 165 -10.39 2.88 2.37
C VAL A 165 -11.36 1.73 2.20
N ASP A 166 -10.83 0.54 1.91
CA ASP A 166 -11.65 -0.64 1.61
C ASP A 166 -12.69 -0.32 0.53
N GLY A 167 -12.28 0.41 -0.52
CA GLY A 167 -13.12 0.86 -1.61
C GLY A 167 -12.70 0.26 -2.95
N LEU A 168 -12.75 1.08 -4.01
CA LEU A 168 -12.25 0.68 -5.34
C LEU A 168 -10.75 0.34 -5.26
N PHE A 169 -10.32 -0.59 -6.11
CA PHE A 169 -9.00 -1.24 -6.17
C PHE A 169 -8.80 -2.51 -5.31
N PRO A 170 -9.64 -3.56 -5.50
CA PRO A 170 -9.40 -4.88 -4.94
C PRO A 170 -7.96 -5.38 -5.06
N THR A 171 -7.49 -6.08 -4.03
CA THR A 171 -6.11 -6.56 -3.96
C THR A 171 -5.84 -7.65 -5.01
N ASP A 172 -4.70 -7.54 -5.70
CA ASP A 172 -4.10 -8.61 -6.50
C ASP A 172 -2.78 -9.04 -5.88
N GLY A 173 -2.78 -10.22 -5.26
CA GLY A 173 -1.62 -10.76 -4.56
C GLY A 173 -0.41 -11.06 -5.46
N GLN A 174 -0.55 -10.95 -6.79
CA GLN A 174 0.57 -11.05 -7.74
C GLN A 174 1.24 -9.70 -8.05
N GLY A 175 0.59 -8.59 -7.70
CA GLY A 175 1.14 -7.26 -7.91
C GLY A 175 2.17 -6.84 -6.86
N SER A 176 2.72 -5.65 -7.05
CA SER A 176 3.56 -4.96 -6.07
C SER A 176 2.70 -4.11 -5.14
N PHE A 177 2.75 -4.39 -3.83
CA PHE A 177 2.07 -3.58 -2.81
C PHE A 177 2.68 -2.18 -2.67
N GLN A 178 3.95 -2.05 -3.04
CA GLN A 178 4.73 -0.81 -3.02
C GLN A 178 4.53 0.04 -4.28
N GLN A 179 3.70 -0.41 -5.22
CA GLN A 179 3.38 0.35 -6.42
C GLN A 179 1.90 0.75 -6.40
N PRO A 180 1.58 2.06 -6.50
CA PRO A 180 0.19 2.51 -6.44
C PRO A 180 -0.56 2.26 -7.76
N THR A 181 -1.87 2.08 -7.65
CA THR A 181 -2.78 2.08 -8.81
C THR A 181 -3.08 3.50 -9.24
N ASP A 182 -3.36 3.74 -10.53
CA ASP A 182 -3.78 5.08 -11.01
C ASP A 182 -5.06 5.49 -10.26
N PRO A 183 -5.02 6.53 -9.40
CA PRO A 183 -6.17 6.89 -8.59
C PRO A 183 -7.30 7.50 -9.44
N ARG A 184 -7.10 7.72 -10.74
CA ARG A 184 -8.16 8.17 -11.68
C ARG A 184 -8.86 6.99 -12.36
N LEU A 185 -8.43 5.76 -12.11
CA LEU A 185 -9.04 4.56 -12.65
C LEU A 185 -10.42 4.34 -12.01
N GLY A 186 -11.48 4.62 -12.75
CA GLY A 186 -12.86 4.48 -12.28
C GLY A 186 -13.51 3.14 -12.66
N PRO A 187 -14.71 2.84 -12.10
CA PRO A 187 -15.46 1.62 -12.39
C PRO A 187 -15.69 1.36 -13.89
N SER A 188 -16.02 2.42 -14.65
CA SER A 188 -16.25 2.33 -16.10
C SER A 188 -15.02 1.87 -16.88
N ALA A 189 -13.82 2.19 -16.41
CA ALA A 189 -12.57 1.76 -17.03
C ALA A 189 -12.28 0.28 -16.77
N LEU A 190 -12.88 -0.30 -15.73
CA LEU A 190 -12.72 -1.71 -15.32
C LEU A 190 -13.86 -2.62 -15.80
N SER A 191 -15.01 -2.04 -16.13
CA SER A 191 -16.16 -2.76 -16.69
C SER A 191 -15.79 -3.57 -17.95
N GLY A 192 -16.31 -4.79 -18.03
CA GLY A 192 -16.05 -5.76 -19.08
C GLY A 192 -14.67 -6.43 -19.04
N ARG A 193 -13.78 -6.06 -18.09
CA ARG A 193 -12.43 -6.63 -18.03
C ARG A 193 -12.40 -7.97 -17.34
N THR A 194 -11.58 -8.87 -17.87
CA THR A 194 -11.13 -10.09 -17.18
C THR A 194 -10.05 -9.77 -16.16
N LEU A 195 -9.64 -10.75 -15.35
CA LEU A 195 -8.52 -10.62 -14.41
C LEU A 195 -7.24 -10.11 -15.10
N ALA A 196 -6.91 -10.63 -16.29
CA ALA A 196 -5.77 -10.16 -17.07
C ALA A 196 -5.94 -8.70 -17.53
N GLY A 197 -7.16 -8.30 -17.89
CA GLY A 197 -7.47 -6.92 -18.23
C GLY A 197 -7.35 -5.96 -17.05
N ILE A 198 -7.72 -6.40 -15.84
CA ILE A 198 -7.57 -5.64 -14.59
C ILE A 198 -6.09 -5.48 -14.25
N ARG A 199 -5.30 -6.56 -14.29
CA ARG A 199 -3.84 -6.53 -14.09
C ARG A 199 -3.14 -5.56 -15.02
N SER A 200 -3.55 -5.55 -16.29
CA SER A 200 -3.04 -4.59 -17.26
C SER A 200 -3.41 -3.14 -16.91
N ALA A 201 -4.58 -2.90 -16.32
CA ALA A 201 -4.98 -1.57 -15.86
C ALA A 201 -4.24 -1.14 -14.58
N TYR A 202 -3.92 -2.08 -13.69
CA TYR A 202 -3.12 -1.84 -12.48
C TYR A 202 -1.63 -1.62 -12.78
N ASN A 203 -1.18 -2.00 -13.97
CA ASN A 203 0.17 -1.71 -14.47
C ASN A 203 1.29 -2.19 -13.51
N GLY A 204 1.08 -3.34 -12.85
CA GLY A 204 2.02 -3.90 -11.87
C GLY A 204 1.71 -3.62 -10.40
N SER A 205 0.77 -2.70 -10.12
CA SER A 205 0.23 -2.49 -8.77
C SER A 205 -0.55 -3.71 -8.27
N ALA A 206 -0.52 -3.92 -6.95
CA ALA A 206 -1.38 -4.88 -6.26
C ALA A 206 -2.79 -4.33 -5.95
N GLY A 207 -3.15 -3.12 -6.40
CA GLY A 207 -4.40 -2.46 -6.02
C GLY A 207 -4.22 -1.58 -4.79
N GLY A 208 -5.25 -1.53 -3.94
CA GLY A 208 -5.29 -0.68 -2.74
C GLY A 208 -5.61 0.78 -3.03
N ALA A 209 -6.13 1.47 -2.01
CA ALA A 209 -6.42 2.89 -2.08
C ALA A 209 -5.14 3.70 -1.81
N GLY A 210 -4.67 4.43 -2.81
CA GLY A 210 -3.46 5.26 -2.75
C GLY A 210 -3.69 6.64 -2.12
N PHE A 211 -2.75 7.08 -1.29
CA PHE A 211 -2.76 8.36 -0.59
C PHE A 211 -1.45 9.13 -0.79
N ASP A 212 -1.59 10.44 -0.96
CA ASP A 212 -0.50 11.40 -1.18
C ASP A 212 -0.49 12.39 0.00
N LEU A 213 0.69 12.60 0.58
CA LEU A 213 0.89 13.46 1.74
C LEU A 213 0.71 14.95 1.42
N GLY A 214 0.85 15.35 0.16
CA GLY A 214 0.49 16.66 -0.35
C GLY A 214 -1.00 16.99 -0.23
N TRP A 215 -1.85 16.01 0.10
CA TRP A 215 -3.27 16.21 0.40
C TRP A 215 -3.54 16.60 1.86
N ALA A 216 -2.50 16.73 2.69
CA ALA A 216 -2.63 17.02 4.10
C ALA A 216 -3.24 18.42 4.36
N GLN A 217 -4.23 18.45 5.25
CA GLN A 217 -4.88 19.67 5.74
C GLN A 217 -5.02 19.64 7.26
N ALA A 218 -4.86 20.80 7.89
CA ALA A 218 -5.25 21.02 9.26
C ALA A 218 -6.79 20.96 9.42
N LEU A 219 -7.28 20.92 10.66
CA LEU A 219 -8.72 20.83 10.95
C LEU A 219 -9.54 22.00 10.41
N ASP A 220 -8.92 23.16 10.19
CA ASP A 220 -9.56 24.33 9.60
C ASP A 220 -9.55 24.33 8.05
N GLY A 221 -9.01 23.28 7.43
CA GLY A 221 -8.88 23.13 5.98
C GLY A 221 -7.62 23.75 5.39
N THR A 222 -6.75 24.34 6.21
CA THR A 222 -5.48 24.91 5.74
C THR A 222 -4.55 23.79 5.24
N PRO A 223 -4.02 23.85 4.01
CA PRO A 223 -3.03 22.89 3.54
C PRO A 223 -1.78 22.89 4.41
N VAL A 224 -1.23 21.70 4.69
CA VAL A 224 -0.03 21.50 5.51
C VAL A 224 1.01 20.75 4.69
N LYS A 225 2.26 21.22 4.76
CA LYS A 225 3.40 20.50 4.22
C LYS A 225 4.04 19.64 5.30
N LEU A 226 4.34 18.39 4.95
CA LEU A 226 4.92 17.39 5.84
C LEU A 226 6.36 17.11 5.41
N ASP A 227 7.21 18.14 5.39
CA ASP A 227 8.56 18.09 4.81
C ASP A 227 9.46 17.03 5.48
N ASP A 228 9.27 16.79 6.77
CA ASP A 228 10.01 15.77 7.55
C ASP A 228 9.40 14.37 7.44
N GLY A 229 8.27 14.22 6.73
CA GLY A 229 7.55 12.97 6.56
C GLY A 229 6.68 12.57 7.75
N ILE A 230 6.01 11.42 7.64
CA ILE A 230 5.12 10.85 8.65
C ILE A 230 5.55 9.44 9.06
N GLU A 231 5.14 9.03 10.26
CA GLU A 231 5.37 7.68 10.80
C GLU A 231 4.05 7.00 11.18
N TYR A 232 2.93 7.74 11.19
CA TYR A 232 1.65 7.24 11.67
C TYR A 232 0.54 7.50 10.66
N VAL A 233 -0.30 6.49 10.45
CA VAL A 233 -1.55 6.57 9.69
C VAL A 233 -2.69 6.25 10.64
N ARG A 234 -3.75 7.07 10.61
CA ARG A 234 -4.98 6.85 11.36
C ARG A 234 -6.16 6.82 10.41
N ILE A 235 -7.01 5.81 10.57
CA ILE A 235 -8.24 5.62 9.79
C ILE A 235 -9.41 5.78 10.74
N ASP A 236 -10.19 6.84 10.56
CA ASP A 236 -11.45 7.05 11.28
C ASP A 236 -12.62 6.60 10.41
N VAL A 237 -13.51 5.76 10.94
CA VAL A 237 -14.71 5.31 10.21
C VAL A 237 -15.92 6.09 10.69
N LEU A 238 -16.52 6.84 9.78
CA LEU A 238 -17.66 7.72 10.05
C LEU A 238 -18.99 6.97 9.97
N GLN A 239 -19.14 6.10 8.96
CA GLN A 239 -20.35 5.31 8.72
C GLN A 239 -19.97 3.94 8.17
N GLY A 240 -20.88 2.97 8.24
CA GLY A 240 -20.66 1.61 7.73
C GLY A 240 -19.46 0.97 8.43
N LYS A 241 -18.66 0.21 7.70
CA LYS A 241 -17.41 -0.37 8.19
C LYS A 241 -16.35 -0.36 7.09
N VAL A 242 -15.10 -0.53 7.48
CA VAL A 242 -14.01 -0.90 6.58
C VAL A 242 -13.29 -2.11 7.16
N GLU A 243 -12.76 -2.96 6.28
CA GLU A 243 -11.90 -4.08 6.63
C GLU A 243 -10.52 -3.84 6.02
N ILE A 244 -9.48 -4.01 6.83
CA ILE A 244 -8.10 -3.62 6.50
C ILE A 244 -7.21 -4.86 6.55
N ASP A 245 -6.47 -5.08 5.46
CA ASP A 245 -5.52 -6.17 5.24
C ASP A 245 -4.05 -5.69 5.31
N GLY A 246 -3.82 -4.38 5.30
CA GLY A 246 -2.50 -3.81 5.52
C GLY A 246 -2.33 -2.40 4.96
N VAL A 247 -1.18 -1.81 5.26
CA VAL A 247 -0.73 -0.52 4.71
C VAL A 247 0.67 -0.71 4.17
N ALA A 248 0.92 -0.26 2.94
CA ALA A 248 2.24 -0.34 2.29
C ALA A 248 2.74 1.04 1.89
N VAL A 249 4.04 1.27 2.08
CA VAL A 249 4.75 2.49 1.71
C VAL A 249 5.25 2.38 0.27
N VAL A 250 5.12 3.46 -0.49
CA VAL A 250 5.74 3.60 -1.81
C VAL A 250 7.21 3.98 -1.61
N PRO A 251 8.16 3.20 -2.13
CA PRO A 251 9.58 3.44 -1.90
C PRO A 251 10.07 4.61 -2.74
N GLU A 252 10.94 5.40 -2.14
CA GLU A 252 11.73 6.41 -2.82
C GLU A 252 12.46 5.81 -4.05
N PRO A 253 12.51 6.51 -5.18
CA PRO A 253 13.16 5.98 -6.36
C PRO A 253 14.65 5.67 -6.14
N ALA A 254 15.03 4.39 -6.29
CA ALA A 254 16.39 3.90 -6.04
C ALA A 254 17.48 4.48 -6.98
N TRP A 255 17.13 5.26 -8.01
CA TRP A 255 18.09 5.83 -8.95
C TRP A 255 19.03 6.86 -8.30
N LEU A 256 18.60 7.55 -7.24
CA LEU A 256 19.46 8.47 -6.47
C LEU A 256 20.62 7.74 -5.78
N ALA A 257 20.37 6.53 -5.26
CA ALA A 257 21.41 5.69 -4.69
C ALA A 257 22.44 5.25 -5.75
N LEU A 258 21.99 4.98 -6.99
CA LEU A 258 22.86 4.60 -8.10
C LEU A 258 23.79 5.75 -8.55
N PHE A 259 23.33 7.00 -8.56
CA PHE A 259 24.19 8.15 -8.87
C PHE A 259 25.22 8.45 -7.78
N ALA A 260 24.88 8.26 -6.50
CA ALA A 260 25.82 8.43 -5.40
C ALA A 260 26.99 7.42 -5.48
N ILE A 261 26.69 6.17 -5.83
CA ILE A 261 27.70 5.11 -6.03
C ILE A 261 28.54 5.40 -7.29
N GLY A 262 27.91 5.78 -8.40
CA GLY A 262 28.60 6.13 -9.65
C GLY A 262 29.55 7.33 -9.50
N GLY A 263 29.15 8.36 -8.76
CA GLY A 263 29.98 9.54 -8.48
C GLY A 263 31.20 9.24 -7.61
N LEU A 264 31.08 8.34 -6.63
CA LEU A 264 32.20 7.88 -5.79
C LEU A 264 33.20 7.02 -6.58
N ALA A 265 32.71 6.16 -7.48
CA ALA A 265 33.56 5.36 -8.37
C ALA A 265 34.35 6.23 -9.35
N LEU A 266 33.74 7.28 -9.92
CA LEU A 266 34.42 8.20 -10.83
C LEU A 266 35.46 9.07 -10.11
N ARG A 267 35.21 9.47 -8.85
CA ARG A 267 36.19 10.23 -8.04
C ARG A 267 37.39 9.39 -7.63
N SER A 268 37.21 8.10 -7.37
CA SER A 268 38.31 7.20 -6.99
C SER A 268 39.20 6.85 -8.19
N LEU A 269 38.64 6.77 -9.40
CA LEU A 269 39.39 6.62 -10.64
C LEU A 269 40.20 7.88 -10.99
N ARG A 270 39.65 9.07 -10.73
CA ARG A 270 40.31 10.35 -11.04
C ARG A 270 41.45 10.73 -10.09
N LYS A 271 41.53 10.12 -8.91
CA LYS A 271 42.68 10.28 -7.98
C LYS A 271 43.83 9.32 -8.28
N ARG A 272 43.66 8.40 -9.24
CA ARG A 272 44.66 7.39 -9.63
C ARG A 272 45.31 7.65 -10.99
N ALA A 273 44.92 8.73 -11.67
CA ALA A 273 45.56 9.26 -12.89
C ALA A 273 46.33 10.53 -12.54
#